data_AF-A0A6V7IL86-F1
#
_entry.id   AF-A0A6V7IL86-F1
#
_cell.length_a   1.000
_cell.length_b   1.000
_cell.length_c   1.000
_cell.angle_alpha   90.00
_cell.angle_beta   90.00
_cell.angle_gamma   90.00
#
_symmetry.space_group_name_H-M   'P 1'
#
loop_
_entity.id
_entity.type
_entity.pdbx_description
1 polymer ?
#
loop_
_entity_poly.entity_id
_entity_poly.type
_entity_poly.pdbx_seq_one_letter_code
_entity_poly.pdbx_strand_id
1 'polypeptide(L)'
;ALFDYDPIKDDGLPSRGLAFRYGEILHVTNASDDEWWQARKVMPNGDEEGLGIIPSRRRWERKQRARDRSVKFQGHMPVILDK
;
A
#
# COMPACT_ATOMS: atom_id res chain seq x y z
N ALA A 1 -7.51 -7.26 8.13
CA ALA A 1 -6.90 -6.67 6.91
C ALA A 1 -7.21 -7.58 5.73
N LEU A 2 -7.33 -7.03 4.51
CA LEU A 2 -7.71 -7.78 3.31
C LEU A 2 -6.56 -7.97 2.30
N PHE A 3 -5.33 -7.64 2.71
CA PHE A 3 -4.12 -7.77 1.90
C PHE A 3 -2.90 -7.80 2.83
N ASP A 4 -1.74 -8.17 2.27
CA ASP A 4 -0.46 -8.06 2.95
C ASP A 4 0.18 -6.70 2.68
N TYR A 5 0.74 -6.10 3.73
CA TYR A 5 1.45 -4.82 3.64
C TYR A 5 2.84 -4.94 4.23
N ASP A 6 3.83 -4.62 3.40
CA ASP A 6 5.24 -4.52 3.76
C ASP A 6 5.68 -3.06 3.61
N PRO A 7 5.90 -2.32 4.71
CA PRO A 7 6.25 -0.90 4.67
C PRO A 7 7.62 -0.65 4.05
N ILE A 8 8.49 -1.66 3.92
CA ILE A 8 9.80 -1.53 3.26
C ILE A 8 9.62 -1.35 1.74
N LYS A 9 8.46 -1.77 1.19
CA LYS A 9 8.11 -1.68 -0.24
C LYS A 9 7.25 -0.46 -0.60
N ASP A 10 7.03 0.46 0.34
CA ASP A 10 6.25 1.68 0.09
C ASP A 10 7.11 2.90 0.38
N ASP A 11 7.24 3.76 -0.62
CA ASP A 11 8.02 5.00 -0.50
C ASP A 11 7.15 6.12 0.09
N GLY A 12 7.78 7.07 0.76
CA GLY A 12 7.11 8.26 1.29
C GLY A 12 6.31 8.00 2.57
N LEU A 13 6.68 6.99 3.37
CA LEU A 13 6.15 6.85 4.71
C LEU A 13 6.56 8.07 5.58
N PRO A 14 5.63 8.66 6.35
CA PRO A 14 5.94 9.77 7.23
C PRO A 14 6.69 9.35 8.51
N SER A 15 6.58 8.07 8.91
CA SER A 15 7.28 7.51 10.07
C SER A 15 7.33 5.99 10.02
N ARG A 16 7.56 5.30 11.15
CA ARG A 16 7.66 3.84 11.22
C ARG A 16 6.39 3.17 10.71
N GLY A 17 6.51 2.40 9.64
CA GLY A 17 5.42 1.61 9.10
C GLY A 17 5.07 0.41 9.98
N LEU A 18 3.79 0.06 9.99
CA LEU A 18 3.28 -1.15 10.62
C LEU A 18 3.01 -2.20 9.56
N ALA A 19 3.88 -3.21 9.47
CA ALA A 19 3.67 -4.35 8.57
C ALA A 19 2.48 -5.20 9.05
N PHE A 20 1.66 -5.69 8.13
CA PHE A 20 0.58 -6.61 8.47
C PHE A 20 0.31 -7.63 7.36
N ARG A 21 -0.39 -8.72 7.73
CA ARG A 21 -0.81 -9.78 6.82
C ARG A 21 -2.33 -9.79 6.65
N TYR A 22 -2.78 -10.43 5.58
CA TYR A 22 -4.18 -10.77 5.37
C TYR A 22 -4.76 -11.45 6.61
N GLY A 23 -5.96 -11.05 7.02
CA GLY A 23 -6.66 -11.60 8.18
C GLY A 23 -6.28 -10.95 9.52
N GLU A 24 -5.16 -10.24 9.64
CA GLU A 24 -4.81 -9.57 10.91
C GLU A 24 -5.78 -8.43 11.23
N ILE A 25 -6.15 -8.27 12.51
CA ILE A 25 -7.01 -7.19 12.97
C ILE A 25 -6.15 -5.99 13.35
N LEU A 26 -6.53 -4.82 12.86
CA LEU A 26 -5.83 -3.57 13.11
C LEU A 26 -6.78 -2.58 13.77
N HIS A 27 -6.37 -2.01 14.90
CA HIS A 27 -7.07 -0.89 15.52
C HIS A 27 -6.49 0.41 14.97
N VAL A 28 -7.29 1.14 14.19
CA VAL A 28 -6.91 2.44 13.65
C VAL A 28 -7.12 3.52 14.71
N THR A 29 -6.03 4.15 15.16
CA THR A 29 -6.03 5.18 16.20
C THR A 29 -6.14 6.59 15.64
N ASN A 30 -5.71 6.81 14.39
CA ASN A 30 -5.89 8.08 13.69
C ASN A 30 -6.04 7.84 12.18
N ALA A 31 -7.16 8.33 11.62
CA ALA A 31 -7.50 8.24 10.20
C ALA A 31 -7.76 9.62 9.57
N SER A 32 -7.24 10.71 10.16
CA SER A 32 -7.48 12.07 9.69
C SER A 32 -6.77 12.42 8.39
N ASP A 33 -5.68 11.73 8.07
CA ASP A 33 -4.88 11.93 6.86
C ASP A 33 -5.40 11.03 5.72
N ASP A 34 -5.42 11.59 4.50
CA ASP A 34 -5.96 10.96 3.30
C ASP A 34 -5.08 9.81 2.76
N GLU A 35 -3.80 9.79 3.11
CA GLU A 35 -2.80 8.86 2.59
C GLU A 35 -2.35 7.84 3.63
N TRP A 36 -2.21 8.25 4.89
CA TRP A 36 -1.55 7.47 5.93
C TRP A 36 -2.33 7.45 7.24
N TRP A 37 -2.59 6.27 7.77
CA TRP A 37 -3.30 6.10 9.04
C TRP A 37 -2.37 5.56 10.11
N GLN A 38 -2.59 5.99 11.36
CA GLN A 38 -1.94 5.39 12.52
C GLN A 38 -2.78 4.21 13.01
N ALA A 39 -2.14 3.09 13.28
CA ALA A 39 -2.80 1.89 13.76
C ALA A 39 -1.91 1.08 14.71
N ARG A 40 -2.53 0.11 15.38
CA ARG A 40 -1.92 -0.96 16.17
C ARG A 40 -2.45 -2.31 15.70
N LYS A 41 -1.67 -3.38 15.89
CA LYS A 41 -2.17 -4.74 15.70
C LYS A 41 -2.95 -5.18 16.92
N VAL A 42 -4.04 -5.88 16.69
CA VAL A 42 -4.78 -6.59 17.72
C VAL A 42 -4.39 -8.06 17.63
N MET A 43 -3.80 -8.57 18.70
CA MET A 43 -3.42 -9.98 18.85
C MET A 43 -4.66 -10.85 19.14
N PRO A 44 -4.59 -12.17 18.91
CA PRO A 44 -5.73 -13.07 19.14
C PRO A 44 -6.25 -13.08 20.58
N ASN A 45 -5.41 -12.73 21.55
CA ASN A 45 -5.78 -12.61 22.96
C ASN A 45 -6.44 -11.25 23.31
N GLY A 46 -6.59 -10.35 22.33
CA GLY A 46 -7.15 -9.01 22.49
C GLY A 46 -6.12 -7.92 22.80
N ASP A 47 -4.85 -8.27 23.02
CA ASP A 47 -3.81 -7.29 23.30
C ASP A 47 -3.45 -6.47 22.06
N GLU A 48 -2.99 -5.24 22.27
CA GLU A 48 -2.52 -4.37 21.20
C GLU A 48 -0.99 -4.25 21.17
N GLU A 49 -0.40 -4.44 19.99
CA GLU A 49 1.04 -4.29 19.79
C GLU A 49 1.37 -3.44 18.54
N GLY A 50 2.53 -2.79 18.55
CA GLY A 50 3.15 -2.26 17.35
C GLY A 50 2.41 -1.06 16.77
N LEU A 51 2.47 0.09 17.44
CA LEU A 51 2.00 1.36 16.87
C LEU A 51 2.84 1.70 15.62
N GLY A 52 2.17 2.01 14.51
CA GLY A 52 2.85 2.49 13.30
C GLY A 52 1.88 2.94 12.22
N ILE A 53 2.45 3.27 11.06
CA ILE A 53 1.72 3.81 9.91
C ILE A 53 1.32 2.71 8.95
N ILE A 54 0.05 2.74 8.54
CA ILE A 54 -0.51 1.88 7.49
C ILE A 54 -1.06 2.76 6.35
N PRO A 55 -1.11 2.26 5.10
CA PRO A 55 -1.70 3.00 4.00
C PRO A 55 -3.21 3.17 4.25
N SER A 56 -3.73 4.36 3.96
CA SER A 56 -5.17 4.57 3.92
C SER A 56 -5.81 3.70 2.84
N ARG A 57 -7.13 3.46 2.98
CA ARG A 57 -7.90 2.77 1.94
C ARG A 57 -7.73 3.45 0.57
N ARG A 58 -7.80 4.78 0.51
CA ARG A 58 -7.72 5.56 -0.73
C ARG A 58 -6.35 5.44 -1.39
N ARG A 59 -5.26 5.50 -0.61
CA ARG A 59 -3.90 5.31 -1.10
C ARG A 59 -3.72 3.92 -1.70
N TRP A 60 -4.17 2.88 -0.99
CA TRP A 60 -4.09 1.50 -1.47
C TRP A 60 -4.87 1.27 -2.76
N GLU A 61 -6.12 1.71 -2.82
CA GLU A 61 -6.95 1.55 -4.03
C GLU A 61 -6.35 2.27 -5.24
N ARG A 62 -5.73 3.45 -5.05
CA ARG A 62 -5.02 4.16 -6.12
C ARG A 62 -3.83 3.35 -6.64
N LYS A 63 -3.04 2.78 -5.73
CA LYS A 63 -1.88 1.92 -6.07
C LYS A 63 -2.34 0.69 -6.87
N GLN A 64 -3.42 0.04 -6.47
CA GLN A 64 -3.98 -1.11 -7.21
C GLN A 64 -4.47 -0.70 -8.61
N ARG A 65 -5.28 0.36 -8.71
CA ARG A 65 -5.76 0.86 -10.02
C ARG A 65 -4.62 1.22 -10.98
N ALA A 66 -3.51 1.74 -10.47
CA ALA A 66 -2.34 2.06 -11.30
C ALA A 66 -1.64 0.79 -11.82
N ARG A 67 -1.58 -0.28 -11.04
CA ARG A 67 -1.02 -1.58 -11.48
C ARG A 67 -1.85 -2.20 -12.59
N ASP A 68 -3.17 -2.13 -12.47
CA ASP A 68 -4.10 -2.63 -13.50
C ASP A 68 -4.01 -1.83 -14.81
N ARG A 69 -3.55 -0.59 -14.74
CA ARG A 69 -3.37 0.32 -15.88
C ARG A 69 -2.01 0.21 -16.57
N SER A 70 -1.27 -0.89 -16.38
CA SER A 70 0.02 -1.11 -17.04
C SER A 70 -0.07 -0.79 -18.53
N VAL A 71 0.60 0.29 -18.94
CA VAL A 71 0.58 0.77 -20.32
C VAL A 71 1.39 -0.19 -21.18
N LYS A 72 0.75 -0.79 -22.20
CA LYS A 72 1.46 -1.54 -23.22
C LYS A 72 2.17 -0.53 -24.12
N PHE A 73 3.46 -0.28 -23.87
CA PHE A 73 4.30 0.38 -24.86
C PHE A 73 4.46 -0.56 -26.05
N GLN A 74 3.56 -0.43 -27.03
CA GLN A 74 3.73 -1.06 -28.32
C GLN A 74 4.82 -0.25 -29.02
N GLY A 75 6.07 -0.72 -28.90
CA GLY A 75 7.23 -0.10 -29.51
C GLY A 75 6.98 0.08 -31.00
N HIS A 76 6.74 1.31 -31.43
CA HIS A 76 6.72 1.64 -32.84
C HIS A 76 8.17 1.52 -33.33
N MET A 77 8.54 0.36 -33.86
CA MET A 77 9.75 0.22 -34.64
C MET A 77 9.59 1.17 -35.84
N PRO A 78 10.45 2.19 -36.03
CA PRO A 78 10.43 2.94 -37.27
C PRO A 78 10.89 1.98 -38.37
N VAL A 79 10.00 1.70 -39.32
CA VAL A 79 10.40 1.00 -40.55
C VAL A 79 11.36 1.95 -41.26
N ILE A 80 12.66 1.68 -41.16
CA ILE A 80 13.66 2.31 -42.01
C ILE A 80 13.36 1.76 -43.41
N LEU A 81 12.70 2.57 -44.21
CA LEU A 81 12.48 2.29 -45.62
C LEU A 81 13.79 2.60 -46.35
N ASP A 82 14.50 1.54 -46.76
CA ASP A 82 15.60 1.61 -47.71
C ASP A 82 15.18 2.40 -48.96
N LYS A 83 16.03 3.34 -49.35
CA LYS A 83 15.96 4.04 -50.63
C LYS A 83 17.35 4.23 -51.19
#